data_AF-A0A955WTZ3-F1
#
_entry.id   AF-A0A955WTZ3-F1
#
_cell.length_a   1.000
_cell.length_b   1.000
_cell.length_c   1.000
_cell.angle_alpha   90.00
_cell.angle_beta   90.00
_cell.angle_gamma   90.00
#
_symmetry.space_group_name_H-M   'P 1'
#
loop_
_entity.id
_entity.type
_entity.pdbx_description
1 polymer ?
#
loop_
_entity_poly.entity_id
_entity_poly.type
_entity_poly.pdbx_seq_one_letter_code
_entity_poly.pdbx_strand_id
1 'polypeptide(L)'
;MRHPRLWLLPLALWACDDGPTLAPDHALTDGAPVDASPVDMGPIDAVPPDAAPPDAGIPVRVMTFNGGTTTGLPHDRPPDDGYSSALAAIADAHYENSLSWNPAEAALTAWLAEQRVDVAVFQEIFHDPWCADLPVDPELDFVCREWSPDRPWQVQRLVGPGFQVACAAGQPDNCLAVRTAFATIRGCPLDAPCAEGL
;
A
#
# COMPACT_ATOMS: atom_id res chain seq x y z
N MET A 1 -0.38 32.07 13.40
CA MET A 1 -0.26 30.65 13.79
C MET A 1 0.71 29.99 12.81
N ARG A 2 1.85 29.51 13.29
CA ARG A 2 2.87 28.85 12.45
C ARG A 2 2.55 27.35 12.44
N HIS A 3 2.31 26.76 11.27
CA HIS A 3 2.18 25.31 11.14
C HIS A 3 3.53 24.67 11.52
N PRO A 4 3.55 23.65 12.41
CA PRO A 4 4.75 22.85 12.57
C PRO A 4 5.03 22.18 11.22
N ARG A 5 6.20 22.48 10.65
CA ARG A 5 6.75 21.71 9.54
C ARG A 5 7.17 20.37 10.15
N LEU A 6 6.26 19.39 10.13
CA LEU A 6 6.60 18.01 10.39
C LEU A 6 7.53 17.59 9.24
N TRP A 7 8.80 17.40 9.56
CA TRP A 7 9.74 16.81 8.63
C TRP A 7 9.41 15.33 8.58
N LEU A 8 8.48 14.95 7.69
CA LEU A 8 8.50 13.62 7.12
C LEU A 8 9.85 13.53 6.41
N LEU A 9 10.86 13.05 7.13
CA LEU A 9 12.05 12.51 6.49
C LEU A 9 11.51 11.53 5.44
N PRO A 10 12.04 11.54 4.21
CA PRO A 10 11.72 10.48 3.28
C PRO A 10 12.12 9.18 3.97
N LEU A 11 11.13 8.49 4.55
CA LEU A 11 11.24 7.09 4.90
C LEU A 11 11.79 6.48 3.62
N ALA A 12 13.01 5.99 3.72
CA ALA A 12 13.73 5.42 2.60
C ALA A 12 12.73 4.51 1.91
N LEU A 13 12.41 4.86 0.66
CA LEU A 13 11.73 3.96 -0.24
C LEU A 13 12.56 2.69 -0.15
N TRP A 14 12.07 1.70 0.59
CA TRP A 14 12.56 0.34 0.48
C TRP A 14 12.11 -0.04 -0.92
N ALA A 15 12.90 0.39 -1.92
CA ALA A 15 13.01 -0.32 -3.15
C ALA A 15 13.26 -1.76 -2.70
N CYS A 16 12.32 -2.64 -3.00
CA CYS A 16 12.60 -4.05 -3.00
C CYS A 16 13.86 -4.19 -3.86
N ASP A 17 14.99 -4.40 -3.17
CA ASP A 17 16.25 -4.74 -3.78
C ASP A 17 15.95 -5.95 -4.68
N ASP A 18 16.41 -5.89 -5.93
CA ASP A 18 16.11 -6.86 -6.97
C ASP A 18 16.32 -8.27 -6.42
N GLY A 19 15.21 -8.98 -6.20
CA GLY A 19 15.27 -10.39 -5.82
C GLY A 19 16.14 -11.16 -6.82
N PRO A 20 16.89 -12.19 -6.38
CA PRO A 20 17.78 -12.90 -7.26
C PRO A 20 17.00 -13.41 -8.47
N THR A 21 17.51 -13.06 -9.65
CA THR A 21 17.05 -13.56 -10.93
C THR A 21 16.97 -15.08 -10.86
N LEU A 22 15.74 -15.63 -10.85
CA LEU A 22 15.53 -17.05 -11.05
C LEU A 22 16.05 -17.38 -12.46
N ALA A 23 17.13 -18.16 -12.52
CA ALA A 23 17.63 -18.72 -13.76
C ALA A 23 16.52 -19.55 -14.41
N PRO A 24 16.28 -19.42 -15.73
CA PRO A 24 15.37 -20.32 -16.42
C PRO A 24 16.05 -21.68 -16.60
N ASP A 25 15.54 -22.69 -15.91
CA ASP A 25 15.82 -24.10 -16.20
C ASP A 25 15.17 -24.46 -17.55
N HIS A 26 15.92 -24.24 -18.63
CA HIS A 26 15.60 -24.78 -19.95
C HIS A 26 16.07 -26.23 -20.04
N ALA A 27 15.18 -27.16 -19.72
CA ALA A 27 15.28 -28.53 -20.22
C ALA A 27 14.80 -28.55 -21.68
N LEU A 28 15.77 -28.64 -22.59
CA LEU A 28 15.60 -28.89 -24.03
C LEU A 28 15.26 -30.37 -24.30
N THR A 29 14.71 -30.59 -25.51
CA THR A 29 14.43 -31.84 -26.25
C THR A 29 12.99 -32.34 -26.13
N ASP A 30 12.27 -32.74 -27.19
CA ASP A 30 12.72 -33.26 -28.49
C ASP A 30 11.65 -32.93 -29.56
N GLY A 31 12.05 -32.22 -30.62
CA GLY A 31 11.14 -31.75 -31.68
C GLY A 31 11.32 -32.57 -32.95
N ALA A 32 10.25 -33.20 -33.43
CA ALA A 32 10.22 -33.96 -34.69
C ALA A 32 10.55 -33.07 -35.91
N PRO A 33 11.12 -33.64 -36.99
CA PRO A 33 11.52 -32.88 -38.17
C PRO A 33 10.28 -32.34 -38.91
N VAL A 34 10.18 -31.02 -39.03
CA VAL A 34 9.18 -30.34 -39.86
C VAL A 34 9.64 -30.29 -41.32
N ASP A 35 8.71 -30.60 -42.22
CA ASP A 35 8.87 -30.65 -43.67
C ASP A 35 9.18 -29.26 -44.25
N ALA A 36 10.34 -29.14 -44.89
CA ALA A 36 10.92 -27.90 -45.40
C ALA A 36 10.52 -27.62 -46.85
N SER A 37 9.22 -27.70 -47.16
CA SER A 37 8.72 -27.29 -48.46
C SER A 37 8.75 -25.75 -48.59
N PRO A 38 9.30 -25.17 -49.67
CA PRO A 38 9.41 -23.71 -49.82
C PRO A 38 8.01 -23.08 -49.94
N VAL A 39 7.67 -22.21 -49.00
CA VAL A 39 6.50 -21.35 -49.10
C VAL A 39 6.80 -20.21 -50.06
N ASP A 40 6.05 -20.16 -51.17
CA ASP A 40 6.10 -19.08 -52.16
C ASP A 40 5.48 -17.81 -51.55
N MET A 41 6.35 -16.91 -51.11
CA MET A 41 5.97 -15.59 -50.61
C MET A 41 6.05 -14.60 -51.77
N GLY A 42 4.93 -14.46 -52.48
CA GLY A 42 4.76 -13.39 -53.46
C GLY A 42 4.97 -11.99 -52.85
N PRO A 43 5.07 -10.94 -53.68
CA PRO A 43 5.35 -9.58 -53.23
C PRO A 43 4.27 -9.12 -52.23
N ILE A 44 4.66 -8.90 -50.99
CA ILE A 44 3.77 -8.30 -49.99
C ILE A 44 3.77 -6.79 -50.26
N ASP A 45 2.66 -6.28 -50.77
CA ASP A 45 2.43 -4.84 -50.90
C ASP A 45 2.49 -4.21 -49.51
N ALA A 46 3.48 -3.33 -49.32
CA ALA A 46 3.67 -2.60 -48.09
C ALA A 46 2.52 -1.59 -47.92
N VAL A 47 1.49 -1.98 -47.17
CA VAL A 47 0.50 -1.04 -46.65
C VAL A 47 1.22 -0.13 -45.65
N PRO A 48 1.23 1.19 -45.83
CA PRO A 48 1.79 2.11 -44.84
C PRO A 48 1.12 1.87 -43.50
N PRO A 49 1.89 1.73 -42.39
CA PRO A 49 1.28 1.57 -41.09
C PRO A 49 0.39 2.78 -40.81
N ASP A 50 -0.87 2.50 -40.51
CA ASP A 50 -1.86 3.50 -40.15
C ASP A 50 -1.40 4.14 -38.83
N ALA A 51 -0.78 5.31 -38.94
CA ALA A 51 -0.16 6.03 -37.83
C ALA A 51 -1.23 6.74 -37.01
N ALA A 52 -2.12 5.98 -36.40
CA ALA A 52 -2.96 6.51 -35.34
C ALA A 52 -2.06 7.03 -34.21
N PRO A 53 -2.34 8.21 -33.64
CA PRO A 53 -1.63 8.67 -32.45
C PRO A 53 -1.74 7.60 -31.37
N PRO A 54 -0.65 7.28 -30.64
CA PRO A 54 -0.73 6.35 -29.53
C PRO A 54 -1.78 6.87 -28.54
N ASP A 55 -2.66 5.97 -28.10
CA ASP A 55 -3.62 6.25 -27.04
C ASP A 55 -2.83 6.75 -25.81
N ALA A 56 -3.04 8.01 -25.44
CA ALA A 56 -2.26 8.67 -24.39
C ALA A 56 -2.60 8.12 -23.00
N GLY A 57 -3.65 7.29 -22.88
CA GLY A 57 -4.10 6.72 -21.63
C GLY A 57 -4.57 7.75 -20.61
N ILE A 58 -5.16 7.27 -19.52
CA ILE A 58 -5.48 8.10 -18.36
C ILE A 58 -4.29 7.97 -17.39
N PRO A 59 -3.65 9.09 -16.94
CA PRO A 59 -2.58 9.00 -15.97
C PRO A 59 -3.10 8.45 -14.64
N VAL A 60 -2.36 7.51 -14.05
CA VAL A 60 -2.70 6.87 -12.77
C VAL A 60 -1.64 7.18 -11.73
N ARG A 61 -2.06 7.54 -10.53
CA ARG A 61 -1.18 7.76 -9.37
C ARG A 61 -1.31 6.60 -8.41
N VAL A 62 -0.30 5.74 -8.41
CA VAL A 62 -0.20 4.59 -7.51
C VAL A 62 0.84 4.88 -6.43
N MET A 63 0.54 4.48 -5.21
CA MET A 63 1.43 4.58 -4.06
C MET A 63 1.47 3.25 -3.33
N THR A 64 2.66 2.89 -2.85
CA THR A 64 2.87 1.83 -1.85
C THR A 64 3.48 2.46 -0.60
N PHE A 65 2.98 2.14 0.58
CA PHE A 65 3.45 2.77 1.82
C PHE A 65 3.40 1.79 2.99
N ASN A 66 4.54 1.54 3.64
CA ASN A 66 4.58 0.85 4.91
C ASN A 66 4.41 1.89 6.04
N GLY A 67 3.34 1.74 6.84
CA GLY A 67 3.01 2.67 7.92
C GLY A 67 3.63 2.33 9.28
N GLY A 68 4.36 1.24 9.38
CA GLY A 68 4.78 0.64 10.64
C GLY A 68 5.52 1.58 11.58
N THR A 69 5.24 1.45 12.88
CA THR A 69 5.91 2.16 13.95
C THR A 69 6.91 1.23 14.66
N THR A 70 7.98 0.89 13.93
CA THR A 70 8.98 -0.13 14.33
C THR A 70 9.97 0.33 15.39
N THR A 71 10.53 -0.58 16.19
CA THR A 71 11.70 -0.34 17.06
C THR A 71 13.03 -0.19 16.30
N GLY A 72 13.07 -0.45 15.00
CA GLY A 72 14.30 -0.45 14.18
C GLY A 72 14.91 0.93 13.90
N LEU A 73 14.31 2.02 14.39
CA LEU A 73 14.72 3.40 14.11
C LEU A 73 15.23 4.12 15.37
N PRO A 74 16.13 5.12 15.21
CA PRO A 74 16.71 5.85 16.35
C PRO A 74 15.78 6.98 16.84
N HIS A 75 14.69 6.61 17.49
CA HIS A 75 13.58 7.47 17.92
C HIS A 75 13.94 8.61 18.86
N ASP A 76 14.98 8.45 19.70
CA ASP A 76 15.37 9.48 20.67
C ASP A 76 16.40 10.50 20.11
N ARG A 77 16.57 10.57 18.77
CA ARG A 77 17.49 11.50 18.11
C ARG A 77 16.75 12.67 17.48
N PRO A 78 17.36 13.87 17.38
CA PRO A 78 16.78 14.97 16.64
C PRO A 78 16.57 14.65 15.13
N PRO A 79 15.49 15.16 14.51
CA PRO A 79 14.42 15.93 15.14
C PRO A 79 13.52 15.05 16.01
N ASP A 80 13.17 15.55 17.20
CA ASP A 80 12.22 14.89 18.11
C ASP A 80 10.80 15.16 17.61
N ASP A 81 10.11 14.10 17.18
CA ASP A 81 8.71 14.13 16.75
C ASP A 81 7.75 13.75 17.88
N GLY A 82 8.25 13.38 19.05
CA GLY A 82 7.51 12.89 20.21
C GLY A 82 7.35 11.37 20.25
N TYR A 83 7.74 10.64 19.20
CA TYR A 83 7.75 9.19 19.19
C TYR A 83 9.09 8.68 19.73
N SER A 84 9.12 8.25 20.98
CA SER A 84 10.34 7.79 21.67
C SER A 84 10.59 6.29 21.49
N SER A 85 11.80 5.83 21.81
CA SER A 85 12.11 4.38 21.83
C SER A 85 11.23 3.61 22.82
N ALA A 86 10.77 4.26 23.90
CA ALA A 86 9.84 3.66 24.84
C ALA A 86 8.45 3.44 24.23
N LEU A 87 7.96 4.38 23.43
CA LEU A 87 6.70 4.22 22.68
C LEU A 87 6.83 3.15 21.59
N ALA A 88 7.99 3.07 20.92
CA ALA A 88 8.27 2.01 19.96
C ALA A 88 8.24 0.62 20.58
N ALA A 89 8.79 0.45 21.80
CA ALA A 89 8.71 -0.82 22.51
C ALA A 89 7.26 -1.22 22.86
N ILE A 90 6.38 -0.26 23.15
CA ILE A 90 4.95 -0.50 23.38
C ILE A 90 4.25 -0.90 22.08
N ALA A 91 4.56 -0.22 20.97
CA ALA A 91 4.05 -0.55 19.65
C ALA A 91 4.42 -1.98 19.22
N ASP A 92 5.69 -2.38 19.41
CA ASP A 92 6.16 -3.74 19.13
C ASP A 92 5.45 -4.78 20.00
N ALA A 93 5.31 -4.51 21.31
CA ALA A 93 4.74 -5.45 22.26
C ALA A 93 3.23 -5.68 22.10
N HIS A 94 2.48 -4.69 21.59
CA HIS A 94 1.01 -4.73 21.59
C HIS A 94 0.36 -4.50 20.23
N TYR A 95 1.07 -3.94 19.27
CA TYR A 95 0.51 -3.50 17.98
C TYR A 95 1.27 -4.10 16.79
N GLU A 96 2.11 -5.11 17.00
CA GLU A 96 2.85 -5.84 15.95
C GLU A 96 3.63 -4.93 15.00
N ASN A 97 4.19 -3.83 15.51
CA ASN A 97 4.83 -2.77 14.73
C ASN A 97 3.93 -2.06 13.71
N SER A 98 2.63 -2.34 13.65
CA SER A 98 1.67 -1.60 12.81
C SER A 98 1.60 -0.13 13.19
N LEU A 99 1.13 0.71 12.26
CA LEU A 99 0.83 2.12 12.46
C LEU A 99 -0.15 2.30 13.62
N SER A 100 0.38 2.51 14.82
CA SER A 100 -0.43 2.44 16.04
C SER A 100 -0.44 3.75 16.82
N TRP A 101 0.48 4.67 16.52
CA TRP A 101 0.57 5.96 17.20
C TRP A 101 -0.26 7.03 16.48
N ASN A 102 -1.26 7.60 17.17
CA ASN A 102 -2.25 8.52 16.56
C ASN A 102 -1.61 9.76 15.90
N PRO A 103 -0.55 10.39 16.46
CA PRO A 103 0.11 11.50 15.78
C PRO A 103 0.74 11.11 14.42
N ALA A 104 1.26 9.88 14.28
CA ALA A 104 1.73 9.38 12.98
C ALA A 104 0.56 9.11 12.01
N GLU A 105 -0.56 8.54 12.49
CA GLU A 105 -1.78 8.39 11.68
C GLU A 105 -2.27 9.74 11.15
N ALA A 106 -2.31 10.77 12.00
CA ALA A 106 -2.73 12.11 11.63
C ALA A 106 -1.78 12.75 10.60
N ALA A 107 -0.47 12.57 10.75
CA ALA A 107 0.53 13.03 9.81
C ALA A 107 0.39 12.36 8.43
N LEU A 108 0.23 11.03 8.42
CA LEU A 108 0.05 10.27 7.18
C LEU A 108 -1.26 10.67 6.47
N THR A 109 -2.35 10.81 7.22
CA THR A 109 -3.65 11.27 6.69
C THR A 109 -3.52 12.64 6.01
N ALA A 110 -2.86 13.60 6.66
CA ALA A 110 -2.65 14.93 6.10
C ALA A 110 -1.81 14.89 4.80
N TRP A 111 -0.74 14.08 4.79
CA TRP A 111 0.11 13.92 3.61
C TRP A 111 -0.63 13.24 2.45
N LEU A 112 -1.41 12.19 2.71
CA LEU A 112 -2.21 11.47 1.70
C LEU A 112 -3.24 12.38 1.02
N ALA A 113 -3.87 13.29 1.78
CA ALA A 113 -4.81 14.27 1.25
C ALA A 113 -4.17 15.18 0.18
N GLU A 114 -2.88 15.50 0.32
CA GLU A 114 -2.12 16.29 -0.66
C GLU A 114 -1.72 15.45 -1.88
N GLN A 115 -1.47 14.15 -1.70
CA GLN A 115 -0.98 13.30 -2.77
C GLN A 115 -2.02 12.97 -3.83
N ARG A 116 -3.33 13.14 -3.60
CA ARG A 116 -4.38 12.83 -4.61
C ARG A 116 -4.15 11.49 -5.33
N VAL A 117 -3.81 10.44 -4.58
CA VAL A 117 -3.57 9.09 -5.12
C VAL A 117 -4.86 8.50 -5.70
N ASP A 118 -4.75 7.68 -6.73
CA ASP A 118 -5.87 6.91 -7.30
C ASP A 118 -5.91 5.51 -6.68
N VAL A 119 -4.73 4.95 -6.40
CA VAL A 119 -4.54 3.66 -5.76
C VAL A 119 -3.47 3.80 -4.68
N ALA A 120 -3.78 3.34 -3.47
CA ALA A 120 -2.84 3.25 -2.36
C ALA A 120 -2.78 1.81 -1.86
N VAL A 121 -1.57 1.27 -1.77
CA VAL A 121 -1.30 -0.05 -1.18
C VAL A 121 -0.53 0.19 0.10
N PHE A 122 -1.01 -0.37 1.20
CA PHE A 122 -0.41 -0.19 2.50
C PHE A 122 0.11 -1.51 3.06
N GLN A 123 1.19 -1.40 3.82
CA GLN A 123 1.65 -2.43 4.74
C GLN A 123 1.62 -1.89 6.17
N GLU A 124 1.44 -2.79 7.14
CA GLU A 124 1.53 -2.48 8.57
C GLU A 124 0.56 -1.35 8.98
N ILE A 125 -0.66 -1.36 8.45
CA ILE A 125 -1.75 -0.49 8.94
C ILE A 125 -2.50 -1.27 10.02
N PHE A 126 -2.65 -0.68 11.19
CA PHE A 126 -3.25 -1.39 12.30
C PHE A 126 -4.70 -1.81 12.00
N HIS A 127 -5.03 -3.07 12.30
CA HIS A 127 -6.37 -3.61 12.14
C HIS A 127 -7.21 -3.33 13.40
N ASP A 128 -8.03 -2.25 13.36
CA ASP A 128 -8.82 -1.77 14.50
C ASP A 128 -9.57 -2.84 15.32
N PRO A 129 -10.19 -3.88 14.72
CA PRO A 129 -10.84 -4.94 15.50
C PRO A 129 -9.95 -5.63 16.54
N TRP A 130 -8.63 -5.62 16.39
CA TRP A 130 -7.71 -6.14 17.41
C TRP A 130 -7.77 -5.36 18.74
N CYS A 131 -8.21 -4.11 18.72
CA CYS A 131 -8.38 -3.31 19.95
C CYS A 131 -9.37 -3.92 20.95
N ALA A 132 -10.25 -4.84 20.53
CA ALA A 132 -11.16 -5.54 21.43
C ALA A 132 -10.44 -6.34 22.53
N ASP A 133 -9.22 -6.81 22.24
CA ASP A 133 -8.47 -7.73 23.10
C ASP A 133 -7.16 -7.14 23.64
N LEU A 134 -6.79 -5.92 23.23
CA LEU A 134 -5.53 -5.29 23.61
C LEU A 134 -5.63 -4.48 24.91
N PRO A 135 -4.57 -4.46 25.73
CA PRO A 135 -4.48 -3.55 26.85
C PRO A 135 -4.35 -2.10 26.36
N VAL A 136 -5.23 -1.21 26.82
CA VAL A 136 -5.20 0.21 26.49
C VAL A 136 -4.74 1.01 27.70
N ASP A 137 -3.61 1.72 27.56
CA ASP A 137 -3.23 2.77 28.48
C ASP A 137 -3.89 4.09 28.06
N PRO A 138 -4.84 4.65 28.84
CA PRO A 138 -5.56 5.86 28.47
C PRO A 138 -4.68 7.12 28.43
N GLU A 139 -3.48 7.08 29.01
CA GLU A 139 -2.52 8.19 29.00
C GLU A 139 -1.67 8.23 27.72
N LEU A 140 -1.66 7.13 26.95
CA LEU A 140 -0.90 7.03 25.71
C LEU A 140 -1.78 7.22 24.48
N ASP A 141 -1.26 7.93 23.49
CA ASP A 141 -2.02 8.29 22.29
C ASP A 141 -1.89 7.24 21.17
N PHE A 142 -2.28 6.01 21.47
CA PHE A 142 -2.35 4.91 20.51
C PHE A 142 -3.76 4.73 19.93
N VAL A 143 -3.85 4.06 18.78
CA VAL A 143 -5.06 3.86 17.97
C VAL A 143 -6.23 3.27 18.76
N CYS A 144 -5.96 2.39 19.73
CA CYS A 144 -6.99 1.76 20.55
C CYS A 144 -7.58 2.65 21.64
N ARG A 145 -6.99 3.82 21.94
CA ARG A 145 -7.48 4.76 22.96
C ARG A 145 -8.93 5.18 22.75
N GLU A 146 -9.30 5.43 21.49
CA GLU A 146 -10.63 5.90 21.08
C GLU A 146 -11.37 4.87 20.24
N TRP A 147 -11.01 3.58 20.38
CA TRP A 147 -11.63 2.54 19.57
C TRP A 147 -13.08 2.29 19.97
N SER A 148 -13.92 2.05 18.97
CA SER A 148 -15.26 1.48 19.11
C SER A 148 -15.57 0.59 17.91
N PRO A 149 -16.49 -0.38 18.03
CA PRO A 149 -16.88 -1.25 16.92
C PRO A 149 -17.44 -0.51 15.70
N ASP A 150 -18.01 0.69 15.91
CA ASP A 150 -18.60 1.52 14.85
C ASP A 150 -17.58 2.48 14.20
N ARG A 151 -16.35 2.55 14.73
CA ARG A 151 -15.30 3.40 14.18
C ARG A 151 -14.83 2.85 12.82
N PRO A 152 -14.73 3.68 11.76
CA PRO A 152 -14.15 3.25 10.49
C PRO A 152 -12.74 2.71 10.70
N TRP A 153 -12.34 1.69 9.94
CA TRP A 153 -10.99 1.11 10.05
C TRP A 153 -9.90 2.14 9.71
N GLN A 154 -8.69 1.96 10.23
CA GLN A 154 -7.58 2.89 10.11
C GLN A 154 -7.28 3.20 8.66
N VAL A 155 -7.22 2.18 7.81
CA VAL A 155 -7.05 2.36 6.36
C VAL A 155 -8.11 3.29 5.76
N GLN A 156 -9.38 3.21 6.18
CA GLN A 156 -10.44 4.10 5.70
C GLN A 156 -10.26 5.53 6.21
N ARG A 157 -9.80 5.69 7.47
CA ARG A 157 -9.50 7.01 8.05
C ARG A 157 -8.33 7.69 7.34
N LEU A 158 -7.29 6.91 6.98
CA LEU A 158 -6.10 7.38 6.28
C LEU A 158 -6.40 7.93 4.88
N VAL A 159 -7.15 7.18 4.07
CA VAL A 159 -7.47 7.60 2.69
C VAL A 159 -8.68 8.52 2.59
N GLY A 160 -9.52 8.53 3.61
CA GLY A 160 -10.73 9.34 3.68
C GLY A 160 -11.86 8.83 2.79
N PRO A 161 -12.95 9.62 2.65
CA PRO A 161 -14.11 9.23 1.87
C PRO A 161 -13.81 9.13 0.37
N GLY A 162 -14.60 8.33 -0.35
CA GLY A 162 -14.45 8.14 -1.79
C GLY A 162 -13.38 7.12 -2.19
N PHE A 163 -12.97 6.28 -1.23
CA PHE A 163 -12.15 5.11 -1.49
C PHE A 163 -12.90 3.84 -1.12
N GLN A 164 -12.69 2.80 -1.93
CA GLN A 164 -13.04 1.44 -1.60
C GLN A 164 -11.80 0.74 -1.07
N VAL A 165 -11.96 -0.10 -0.04
CA VAL A 165 -10.83 -0.76 0.63
C VAL A 165 -10.99 -2.27 0.62
N ALA A 166 -9.90 -2.98 0.31
CA ALA A 166 -9.77 -4.42 0.48
C ALA A 166 -8.45 -4.75 1.19
N CYS A 167 -8.47 -5.74 2.07
CA CYS A 167 -7.28 -6.21 2.79
C CYS A 167 -6.99 -7.68 2.49
N ALA A 168 -5.75 -8.08 2.73
CA ALA A 168 -5.27 -9.43 2.45
C ALA A 168 -5.87 -10.46 3.42
N ALA A 169 -6.28 -11.61 2.87
CA ALA A 169 -6.78 -12.71 3.68
C ALA A 169 -5.72 -13.19 4.69
N GLY A 170 -6.08 -13.22 5.96
CA GLY A 170 -5.18 -13.59 7.06
C GLY A 170 -4.09 -12.56 7.40
N GLN A 171 -4.04 -11.41 6.70
CA GLN A 171 -3.13 -10.30 6.97
C GLN A 171 -3.89 -8.97 6.83
N PRO A 172 -4.83 -8.70 7.77
CA PRO A 172 -5.78 -7.60 7.64
C PRO A 172 -5.13 -6.21 7.82
N ASP A 173 -3.83 -6.17 8.12
CA ASP A 173 -2.97 -5.00 8.19
C ASP A 173 -2.33 -4.60 6.84
N ASN A 174 -2.50 -5.44 5.82
CA ASN A 174 -2.05 -5.20 4.45
C ASN A 174 -3.26 -4.92 3.56
N CYS A 175 -3.41 -3.67 3.11
CA CYS A 175 -4.64 -3.21 2.45
C CYS A 175 -4.39 -2.42 1.16
N LEU A 176 -5.30 -2.57 0.21
CA LEU A 176 -5.46 -1.79 -1.01
C LEU A 176 -6.64 -0.82 -0.84
N ALA A 177 -6.44 0.44 -1.18
CA ALA A 177 -7.48 1.44 -1.31
C ALA A 177 -7.52 1.99 -2.74
N VAL A 178 -8.72 2.02 -3.33
CA VAL A 178 -8.95 2.52 -4.71
C VAL A 178 -9.95 3.67 -4.67
N ARG A 179 -9.59 4.81 -5.25
CA ARG A 179 -10.49 5.96 -5.40
C ARG A 179 -11.67 5.58 -6.29
N THR A 180 -12.89 5.67 -5.78
CA THR A 180 -14.10 5.18 -6.47
C THR A 180 -14.45 5.95 -7.73
N ALA A 181 -13.99 7.20 -7.85
CA ALA A 181 -14.10 7.99 -9.07
C ALA A 181 -13.16 7.52 -10.20
N PHE A 182 -12.14 6.73 -9.87
CA PHE A 182 -11.17 6.16 -10.81
C PHE A 182 -11.53 4.71 -11.15
N ALA A 183 -11.70 3.85 -10.13
CA ALA A 183 -12.01 2.43 -10.32
C ALA A 183 -12.70 1.83 -9.08
N THR A 184 -13.13 0.57 -9.20
CA THR A 184 -13.73 -0.21 -8.10
C THR A 184 -13.08 -1.59 -7.99
N ILE A 185 -13.07 -2.13 -6.77
CA ILE A 185 -12.66 -3.48 -6.42
C ILE A 185 -13.87 -4.41 -6.57
N ARG A 186 -13.77 -5.33 -7.52
CA ARG A 186 -14.84 -6.29 -7.81
C ARG A 186 -15.14 -7.14 -6.57
N GLY A 187 -16.42 -7.23 -6.19
CA GLY A 187 -16.88 -8.10 -5.10
C GLY A 187 -16.82 -7.46 -3.71
N CYS A 188 -16.24 -6.27 -3.57
CA CYS A 188 -16.20 -5.54 -2.31
C CYS A 188 -17.33 -4.49 -2.25
N PRO A 189 -17.85 -4.17 -1.05
CA PRO A 189 -18.79 -3.06 -0.86
C PRO A 189 -18.10 -1.70 -1.04
N LEU A 190 -18.87 -0.65 -1.29
CA LEU A 190 -18.34 0.72 -1.48
C LEU A 190 -18.15 1.49 -0.17
N ASP A 191 -18.89 1.11 0.86
CA ASP A 191 -19.03 1.82 2.14
C ASP A 191 -18.46 1.06 3.34
N ALA A 192 -17.93 -0.15 3.11
CA ALA A 192 -17.30 -0.97 4.14
C ALA A 192 -15.97 -1.55 3.65
N PRO A 193 -15.02 -1.81 4.57
CA PRO A 193 -13.77 -2.48 4.22
C PRO A 193 -14.02 -3.96 3.92
N CYS A 194 -13.36 -4.45 2.88
CA CYS A 194 -13.42 -5.83 2.42
C CYS A 194 -12.27 -6.60 3.10
N ALA A 195 -12.51 -7.15 4.28
CA ALA A 195 -11.49 -7.74 5.16
C ALA A 195 -10.57 -8.76 4.48
N GLU A 196 -11.14 -9.59 3.60
CA GLU A 196 -10.46 -10.66 2.87
C GLU A 196 -10.72 -10.50 1.36
N GLY A 197 -10.47 -9.30 0.85
CA GLY A 197 -10.78 -8.92 -0.52
C GLY A 197 -9.61 -9.02 -1.50
N LEU A 198 -8.40 -9.33 -1.01
CA LEU A 198 -7.18 -9.50 -1.82
C LEU A 198 -6.68 -10.95 -1.78
#